data_AF-A0A151QUD4-F1
#
_entry.id   AF-A0A151QUD4-F1
#
_cell.length_a   1.000
_cell.length_b   1.000
_cell.length_c   1.000
_cell.angle_alpha   90.00
_cell.angle_beta   90.00
_cell.angle_gamma   90.00
#
_symmetry.space_group_name_H-M   'P 1'
#
loop_
_entity.id
_entity.type
_entity.pdbx_description
1 polymer ?
#
loop_
_entity_poly.entity_id
_entity_poly.type
_entity_poly.pdbx_seq_one_letter_code
_entity_poly.pdbx_strand_id
1 'polypeptide(L)' 'MDQKSRYLGKWSYNWEGPFIVQQVYSKNAYVIKEINLNISKVMNGKYLKHFHNRAK' A
#
# COMPACT_ATOMS: atom_id res chain seq x y z
N MET A 1 -0.38 1.04 26.29
CA MET A 1 -0.03 -0.26 25.70
C MET A 1 -1.24 -0.75 24.93
N ASP A 2 -1.12 -0.82 23.60
CA ASP A 2 -2.19 -1.10 22.65
C ASP A 2 -3.07 -2.29 23.02
N GLN A 3 -4.37 -2.01 23.18
CA GLN A 3 -5.47 -2.97 23.14
C GLN A 3 -5.52 -3.57 21.73
N LYS A 4 -4.65 -4.55 21.44
CA LYS A 4 -4.74 -5.36 20.22
C LYS A 4 -6.04 -6.15 20.27
N SER A 5 -7.06 -5.59 19.62
CA SER A 5 -8.32 -6.23 19.30
C SER A 5 -8.02 -7.57 18.62
N ARG A 6 -8.15 -8.66 19.39
CA ARG A 6 -8.12 -10.05 18.93
C ARG A 6 -9.34 -10.41 18.04
N TYR A 7 -10.18 -9.43 17.70
CA TYR A 7 -11.42 -9.58 16.94
C TYR A 7 -11.27 -9.42 15.43
N LEU A 8 -10.13 -8.91 14.94
CA LEU A 8 -9.98 -8.51 13.54
C LEU A 8 -8.97 -9.43 12.84
N GLY A 9 -9.49 -10.46 12.18
CA GLY A 9 -8.69 -11.51 11.54
C GLY A 9 -7.76 -10.99 10.45
N LYS A 10 -6.46 -11.33 10.56
CA LYS A 10 -5.40 -11.42 9.53
C LYS A 10 -5.12 -10.24 8.59
N TRP A 11 -5.93 -9.19 8.54
CA TRP A 11 -5.68 -8.00 7.73
C TRP A 11 -5.28 -6.85 8.65
N SER A 12 -3.98 -6.71 8.84
CA SER A 12 -3.39 -5.68 9.68
C SER A 12 -3.70 -4.29 9.14
N TYR A 13 -4.12 -3.38 10.01
CA TYR A 13 -4.35 -1.94 9.75
C TYR A 13 -3.09 -1.14 9.34
N ASN A 14 -1.97 -1.82 9.04
CA ASN A 14 -0.67 -1.21 8.78
C ASN A 14 -0.46 -0.86 7.29
N TRP A 15 -1.53 -0.86 6.48
CA TRP A 15 -1.43 -0.42 5.10
C TRP A 15 -1.31 1.10 5.08
N GLU A 16 -0.14 1.57 4.71
CA GLU A 16 0.12 2.98 4.50
C GLU A 16 -0.50 3.43 3.18
N GLY A 17 -1.08 4.64 3.19
CA GLY A 17 -1.22 5.54 2.06
C GLY A 17 -1.98 5.07 0.80
N PRO A 18 -2.65 5.98 0.10
CA PRO A 18 -2.81 5.85 -1.33
C PRO A 18 -1.49 6.21 -2.01
N PHE A 19 -0.93 5.27 -2.79
CA PHE A 19 0.25 5.49 -3.61
C PHE A 19 -0.11 5.37 -5.08
N ILE A 20 0.63 6.10 -5.93
CA ILE A 20 0.53 6.00 -7.39
C ILE A 20 1.68 5.12 -7.87
N VAL A 21 1.39 4.17 -8.75
CA VAL A 21 2.42 3.40 -9.45
C VAL A 21 3.01 4.26 -10.55
N GLN A 22 4.28 4.62 -10.43
CA GLN A 22 5.01 5.40 -11.43
C GLN A 22 5.60 4.49 -12.53
N GLN A 23 6.07 3.30 -12.15
CA GLN A 23 6.64 2.35 -13.11
C GLN A 23 6.45 0.91 -12.62
N VAL A 24 6.24 0.00 -13.58
CA VAL A 24 6.18 -1.45 -13.35
C VAL A 24 7.42 -2.09 -13.95
N TYR A 25 8.12 -2.90 -13.17
CA TYR A 25 9.25 -3.70 -13.61
C TYR A 25 8.87 -5.17 -13.74
N SER A 26 9.68 -5.90 -14.49
CA SER A 26 9.66 -7.35 -14.55
C SER A 26 9.81 -7.96 -13.15
N LYS A 27 9.17 -9.10 -12.88
CA LYS A 27 9.24 -9.83 -11.60
C LYS A 27 8.57 -9.13 -10.40
N ASN A 28 7.42 -8.49 -10.61
CA ASN A 28 6.55 -7.98 -9.54
C ASN A 28 7.19 -6.87 -8.69
N ALA A 29 8.07 -6.06 -9.29
CA ALA A 29 8.64 -4.87 -8.66
C ALA A 29 7.98 -3.62 -9.24
N TYR A 30 7.69 -2.65 -8.37
CA TYR A 30 6.94 -1.45 -8.70
C TYR A 30 7.66 -0.24 -8.11
N VAL A 31 7.78 0.83 -8.89
CA VAL A 31 8.09 2.15 -8.36
C VAL A 31 6.78 2.78 -7.95
N ILE A 32 6.59 2.96 -6.66
CA ILE A 32 5.46 3.71 -6.12
C ILE A 32 5.92 5.11 -5.75
N LYS A 33 5.01 6.06 -5.91
CA LYS A 33 5.21 7.45 -5.56
C LYS A 33 4.07 7.89 -4.65
N GLU A 34 4.42 8.60 -3.60
CA GLU A 34 3.41 9.19 -2.71
C GLU A 34 2.70 10.36 -3.42
N ILE A 35 1.41 10.55 -3.14
CA ILE A 35 0.63 11.58 -3.81
C ILE A 35 1.05 12.99 -3.36
N ASN A 36 1.36 13.13 -2.06
CA ASN A 36 1.67 14.42 -1.46
C ASN A 36 3.17 14.74 -1.43
N LEU A 37 4.02 13.71 -1.46
CA LEU A 37 5.47 13.86 -1.44
C LEU A 37 6.03 13.42 -2.79
N ASN A 38 6.97 14.18 -3.34
CA ASN A 38 7.67 13.79 -4.58
C ASN A 38 8.69 12.66 -4.37
N ILE A 39 8.44 11.78 -3.40
CA ILE A 39 9.33 10.70 -2.99
C ILE A 39 8.86 9.42 -3.69
N SER A 40 9.77 8.80 -4.42
CA SER A 40 9.57 7.51 -5.08
C SER A 40 10.27 6.39 -4.30
N LYS A 41 9.63 5.23 -4.20
CA LYS A 41 10.19 4.04 -3.56
C LYS A 41 9.95 2.80 -4.42
N VAL A 42 10.92 1.89 -4.43
CA VAL A 42 10.77 0.58 -5.07
C VAL A 42 10.18 -0.41 -4.08
N MET A 43 9.11 -1.09 -4.45
CA MET A 43 8.36 -2.04 -3.63
C MET A 43 8.01 -3.30 -4.41
N ASN A 44 7.89 -4.43 -3.71
CA ASN A 44 7.39 -5.67 -4.31
C ASN A 44 5.86 -5.68 -4.28
N GLY A 45 5.22 -6.12 -5.36
CA GLY A 45 3.77 -6.18 -5.50
C GLY A 45 3.07 -7.07 -4.47
N LYS A 46 3.77 -8.03 -3.83
CA LYS A 46 3.19 -8.81 -2.73
C LYS A 46 2.82 -7.96 -1.51
N TYR A 47 3.37 -6.74 -1.41
CA TYR A 47 3.09 -5.75 -0.37
C TYR A 47 2.27 -4.58 -0.90
N LEU A 48 1.61 -4.73 -2.05
CA LEU A 48 0.72 -3.72 -2.61
C LEU A 48 -0.70 -4.28 -2.67
N LYS A 49 -1.68 -3.40 -2.48
CA LYS A 49 -3.10 -3.72 -2.63
C LYS A 49 -3.73 -2.69 -3.56
N HIS A 50 -4.60 -3.15 -4.45
CA HIS A 50 -5.36 -2.27 -5.32
C HIS A 50 -6.22 -1.32 -4.48
N PHE A 51 -6.07 -0.03 -4.75
CA PHE A 51 -6.91 0.98 -4.14
C PHE A 51 -8.26 1.01 -4.87
N HIS A 52 -9.32 0.56 -4.20
CA HIS A 52 -10.67 0.65 -4.73
C HIS A 52 -11.27 1.97 -4.26
N ASN A 53 -11.42 2.93 -5.18
CA ASN A 53 -12.19 4.14 -4.90
C ASN A 53 -13.66 3.73 -4.74
N ARG A 54 -14.13 3.62 -3.50
CA ARG A 54 -15.56 3.57 -3.22
C ARG A 54 -16.11 4.98 -3.42
N ALA A 55 -16.39 5.32 -4.67
CA ALA A 55 -17.25 6.47 -4.96
C ALA A 55 -18.60 6.22 -4.28
N LYS A 56 -19.12 7.25 -3.59
CA LYS A 56 -20.45 7.25 -2.98
C LYS A 56 -21.52 7.44 -4.05
#